data_AF-A0A9X1RWB1-F1
#
_entry.id   AF-A0A9X1RWB1-F1
#
_cell.length_a   1.000
_cell.length_b   1.000
_cell.length_c   1.000
_cell.angle_alpha   90.00
_cell.angle_beta   90.00
_cell.angle_gamma   90.00
#
_symmetry.space_group_name_H-M   'P 1'
#
loop_
_entity.id
_entity.type
_entity.pdbx_description
1 polymer ?
#
loop_
_entity_poly.entity_id
_entity_poly.type
_entity_poly.pdbx_seq_one_letter_code
_entity_poly.pdbx_strand_id
1 'polypeptide(L)'
;MAKKRTPMNKIKEILRLKYDCGLSYRNIASCLNVSLATVSELNARFKQSQIGWPLPESCSDADLTQALYHGKKASRYKVMPDFTQYAVELRRKGMTKMLLWQEYHEQYQEQAYAYTQFCEHFTRWLKTQKRSMRQLHVAGDKLFIDYCGPRLQVVNPDTGEVREAEVF
;
A
#
# COMPACT_ATOMS: atom_id res chain seq x y z
N MET A 1 -1.32 -14.96 -5.84
CA MET A 1 -1.91 -15.39 -4.55
C MET A 1 -0.79 -15.64 -3.56
N ALA A 2 -0.90 -15.13 -2.33
CA ALA A 2 0.11 -15.39 -1.29
C ALA A 2 0.09 -16.88 -0.90
N LYS A 3 1.27 -17.51 -0.79
CA LYS A 3 1.42 -18.91 -0.37
C LYS A 3 0.83 -19.06 1.05
N LYS A 4 -0.20 -19.91 1.20
CA LYS A 4 -0.76 -20.24 2.52
C LYS A 4 0.33 -20.85 3.41
N ARG A 5 0.40 -20.40 4.66
CA ARG A 5 1.39 -20.90 5.63
C ARG A 5 1.11 -22.35 6.00
N THR A 6 2.17 -23.11 6.28
CA THR A 6 2.07 -24.49 6.77
C THR A 6 1.44 -24.48 8.17
N PRO A 7 0.45 -25.35 8.45
CA PRO A 7 -0.17 -25.41 9.77
C PRO A 7 0.83 -25.87 10.84
N MET A 8 0.69 -25.35 12.06
CA MET A 8 1.66 -25.56 13.15
C MET A 8 1.90 -27.03 13.49
N ASN A 9 0.83 -27.84 13.51
CA ASN A 9 0.93 -29.27 13.76
C ASN A 9 1.88 -29.97 12.77
N LYS A 10 1.82 -29.59 11.48
CA LYS A 10 2.74 -30.13 10.47
C LYS A 10 4.17 -29.63 10.66
N ILE A 11 4.37 -28.40 11.14
CA ILE A 11 5.71 -27.86 11.40
C ILE A 11 6.40 -28.64 12.52
N LYS A 12 5.71 -28.83 13.67
CA LYS A 12 6.23 -29.62 14.78
C LYS A 12 6.53 -31.05 14.34
N GLU A 13 5.66 -31.65 13.54
CA GLU A 13 5.85 -33.02 13.05
C GLU A 13 7.01 -33.13 12.05
N ILE A 14 7.24 -32.11 11.20
CA ILE A 14 8.44 -32.05 10.35
C ILE A 14 9.71 -32.06 11.19
N LEU A 15 9.74 -31.27 12.27
CA LEU A 15 10.89 -31.19 13.18
C LEU A 15 11.08 -32.52 13.93
N ARG A 16 10.00 -33.10 14.48
CA ARG A 16 10.01 -34.42 15.15
C ARG A 16 10.58 -35.51 14.23
N LEU A 17 10.02 -35.64 13.03
CA LEU A 17 10.48 -36.65 12.07
C LEU A 17 11.92 -36.43 11.61
N LYS A 18 12.40 -35.18 11.61
CA LYS A 18 13.77 -34.87 11.22
C LYS A 18 14.78 -35.15 12.33
N TYR A 19 14.50 -34.69 13.55
CA TYR A 19 15.45 -34.67 14.65
C TYR A 19 15.34 -35.87 15.59
N ASP A 20 14.13 -36.39 15.83
CA ASP A 20 13.94 -37.61 16.64
C ASP A 20 14.03 -38.87 15.79
N CYS A 21 13.40 -38.89 14.62
CA CYS A 21 13.33 -40.09 13.76
C CYS A 21 14.43 -40.14 12.68
N GLY A 22 15.24 -39.09 12.52
CA GLY A 22 16.36 -39.06 11.57
C GLY A 22 15.97 -39.17 10.08
N LEU A 23 14.72 -38.93 9.71
CA LEU A 23 14.23 -39.17 8.35
C LEU A 23 14.83 -38.19 7.31
N SER A 24 14.87 -38.66 6.06
CA SER A 24 15.22 -37.82 4.91
C SER A 24 14.09 -36.82 4.60
N TYR A 25 14.43 -35.67 4.01
CA TYR A 25 13.42 -34.68 3.62
C TYR A 25 12.37 -35.25 2.64
N ARG A 26 12.74 -36.20 1.79
CA ARG A 26 11.81 -36.89 0.88
C ARG A 26 10.81 -37.76 1.63
N ASN A 27 11.27 -38.49 2.64
CA ASN A 27 10.39 -39.33 3.45
C ASN A 27 9.43 -38.48 4.28
N ILE A 28 9.93 -37.39 4.89
CA ILE A 28 9.09 -36.44 5.65
C ILE A 28 8.02 -35.80 4.75
N ALA A 29 8.39 -35.37 3.54
CA ALA A 29 7.47 -34.82 2.56
C ALA A 29 6.34 -35.80 2.19
N SER A 30 6.70 -37.08 2.00
CA SER A 30 5.75 -38.16 1.73
C SER A 30 4.81 -38.42 2.91
N CYS A 31 5.35 -38.57 4.13
CA CYS A 31 4.56 -38.86 5.33
C CYS A 31 3.53 -37.78 5.66
N LEU A 32 3.89 -36.50 5.46
CA LEU A 32 3.05 -35.37 5.87
C LEU A 32 2.24 -34.76 4.71
N ASN A 33 2.37 -35.31 3.51
CA ASN A 33 1.80 -34.77 2.28
C ASN A 33 2.09 -33.25 2.16
N VAL A 34 3.39 -32.92 2.16
CA VAL A 34 3.93 -31.55 2.03
C VAL A 34 5.04 -31.56 0.98
N SER A 35 5.18 -30.49 0.20
CA SER A 35 6.24 -30.44 -0.81
C SER A 35 7.65 -30.48 -0.19
N LEU A 36 8.58 -31.17 -0.87
CA LEU A 36 9.99 -31.25 -0.47
C LEU A 36 10.62 -29.86 -0.25
N ALA A 37 10.27 -28.89 -1.11
CA ALA A 37 10.72 -27.52 -0.99
C ALA A 37 10.29 -26.88 0.34
N THR A 38 9.06 -27.15 0.80
CA THR A 38 8.55 -26.61 2.07
C THR A 38 9.26 -27.25 3.27
N VAL A 39 9.54 -28.56 3.23
CA VAL A 39 10.32 -29.25 4.27
C VAL A 39 11.74 -28.71 4.35
N SER A 40 12.37 -28.48 3.20
CA SER A 40 13.72 -27.89 3.12
C SER A 40 13.74 -26.46 3.64
N GLU A 41 12.79 -25.62 3.20
CA GLU A 41 12.63 -24.22 3.61
C GLU A 41 12.40 -24.10 5.12
N LEU A 42 11.53 -24.93 5.70
CA LEU A 42 11.26 -24.92 7.14
C LEU A 42 12.49 -25.33 7.97
N ASN A 43 13.19 -26.40 7.56
CA ASN A 43 14.41 -26.82 8.25
C ASN A 43 15.53 -25.77 8.13
N ALA A 44 15.66 -25.11 6.99
CA ALA A 44 16.61 -24.01 6.82
C ALA A 44 16.30 -22.84 7.76
N ARG A 45 15.01 -22.44 7.85
CA ARG A 45 14.56 -21.39 8.78
C ARG A 45 14.77 -21.78 10.24
N PHE A 46 14.51 -23.04 10.58
CA PHE A 46 14.72 -23.56 11.93
C PHE A 46 16.20 -23.54 12.33
N LYS A 47 17.11 -23.98 11.44
CA LYS A 47 18.56 -23.87 11.66
C LYS A 47 19.07 -22.44 11.81
N GLN A 48 18.41 -21.48 11.16
CA GLN A 48 18.71 -20.06 11.30
C GLN A 48 18.06 -19.43 12.54
N SER A 49 17.09 -20.11 13.13
CA SER A 49 16.48 -19.69 14.39
C SER A 49 17.41 -20.03 15.55
N GLN A 50 17.31 -19.26 16.63
CA GLN A 50 18.03 -19.52 17.89
C GLN A 50 17.33 -20.60 18.74
N ILE A 51 16.32 -21.30 18.17
CA ILE A 51 15.56 -22.34 18.87
C ILE A 51 16.21 -23.69 18.59
N GLY A 52 16.61 -24.38 19.66
CA GLY A 52 17.13 -25.75 19.59
C GLY A 52 16.03 -26.80 19.49
N TRP A 53 16.41 -28.01 19.08
CA TRP A 53 15.60 -29.22 19.27
C TRP A 53 16.25 -30.08 20.38
N PRO A 54 15.50 -30.65 21.33
CA PRO A 54 14.05 -30.57 21.49
C PRO A 54 13.56 -29.16 21.82
N LEU A 55 12.32 -28.85 21.46
CA LEU A 55 11.72 -27.54 21.76
C LEU A 55 11.66 -27.35 23.29
N PRO A 56 12.08 -26.19 23.82
CA PRO A 56 11.94 -25.88 25.24
C PRO A 56 10.47 -25.94 25.70
N GLU A 57 10.21 -26.36 26.93
CA GLU A 57 8.85 -26.40 27.50
C GLU A 57 8.17 -25.02 27.51
N SER A 58 8.96 -23.95 27.56
CA SER A 58 8.51 -22.56 27.48
C SER A 58 8.19 -22.07 26.05
N CYS A 59 8.48 -22.86 25.02
CA CYS A 59 8.29 -22.45 23.63
C CYS A 59 6.83 -22.66 23.18
N SER A 60 6.08 -21.56 23.07
CA SER A 60 4.72 -21.62 22.53
C SER A 60 4.70 -21.75 21.00
N ASP A 61 3.56 -22.18 20.45
CA ASP A 61 3.32 -22.23 19.00
C ASP A 61 3.51 -20.86 18.34
N ALA A 62 3.17 -19.78 19.07
CA ALA A 62 3.36 -18.42 18.60
C ALA A 62 4.86 -18.07 18.50
N ASP A 63 5.66 -18.43 19.49
CA ASP A 63 7.11 -18.16 19.52
C ASP A 63 7.82 -18.92 18.39
N LEU A 64 7.47 -20.19 18.19
CA LEU A 64 8.01 -20.99 17.09
C LEU A 64 7.62 -20.41 15.73
N THR A 65 6.37 -19.94 15.58
CA THR A 65 5.94 -19.25 14.36
C THR A 65 6.76 -17.99 14.12
N GLN A 66 6.95 -17.17 15.14
CA GLN A 66 7.68 -15.91 15.05
C GLN A 66 9.15 -16.13 14.67
N ALA A 67 9.79 -17.17 15.23
CA ALA A 67 11.15 -17.55 14.93
C ALA A 67 11.33 -18.14 13.52
N LEU A 68 10.36 -18.90 13.00
CA LEU A 68 10.44 -19.48 11.66
C LEU A 68 10.03 -18.52 10.54
N TYR A 69 9.10 -17.62 10.87
CA TYR A 69 8.57 -16.61 9.98
C TYR A 69 8.92 -15.25 10.56
N HIS A 70 10.22 -14.94 10.65
CA HIS A 70 10.68 -13.58 10.90
C HIS A 70 9.93 -12.66 9.93
N GLY A 71 8.94 -11.93 10.45
CA GLY A 71 8.32 -10.88 9.68
C GLY A 71 9.44 -9.92 9.32
N LYS A 72 9.57 -9.53 8.05
CA LYS A 72 10.26 -8.28 7.75
C LYS A 72 9.56 -7.25 8.63
N LYS A 73 10.18 -6.85 9.75
CA LYS A 73 9.72 -5.69 10.51
C LYS A 73 9.69 -4.59 9.48
N ALA A 74 8.51 -4.06 9.18
CA ALA A 74 8.37 -2.89 8.35
C ALA A 74 8.94 -1.71 9.16
N SER A 75 10.26 -1.70 9.28
CA SER A 75 11.00 -0.71 10.04
C SER A 75 11.23 0.45 9.10
N ARG A 76 10.22 1.30 8.99
CA ARG A 76 10.35 2.72 8.67
C ARG A 76 9.01 3.37 8.97
N TYR A 77 8.95 4.15 10.04
CA TYR A 77 7.84 5.05 10.32
C TYR A 77 7.81 6.06 9.18
N LYS A 78 6.91 5.87 8.23
CA LYS A 78 6.65 6.81 7.15
C LYS A 78 5.72 7.90 7.68
N VAL A 79 5.99 9.15 7.33
CA VAL A 79 5.19 10.30 7.79
C VAL A 79 3.98 10.46 6.88
N MET A 80 2.77 10.46 7.41
CA MET A 80 1.56 10.68 6.60
C MET A 80 1.45 12.17 6.23
N PRO A 81 1.29 12.53 4.95
CA PRO A 81 1.05 13.92 4.55
C PRO A 81 -0.31 14.44 5.04
N ASP A 82 -0.43 15.75 5.24
CA ASP A 82 -1.72 16.37 5.49
C ASP A 82 -2.51 16.53 4.17
N PHE A 83 -3.34 15.53 3.88
CA PHE A 83 -4.14 15.53 2.67
C PHE A 83 -5.25 16.60 2.67
N THR A 84 -5.62 17.16 3.81
CA THR A 84 -6.63 18.24 3.87
C THR A 84 -6.07 19.51 3.24
N GLN A 85 -4.86 19.91 3.64
CA GLN A 85 -4.14 21.04 3.05
C GLN A 85 -3.84 20.78 1.56
N TYR A 86 -3.38 19.57 1.21
CA TYR A 86 -3.00 19.27 -0.17
C TYR A 86 -4.19 19.30 -1.13
N ALA A 87 -5.40 18.95 -0.66
CA ALA A 87 -6.60 19.08 -1.46
C ALA A 87 -6.98 20.53 -1.75
N VAL A 88 -6.65 21.47 -0.86
CA VAL A 88 -6.81 22.91 -1.08
C VAL A 88 -5.78 23.41 -2.08
N GLU A 89 -4.51 23.04 -1.90
CA GLU A 89 -3.42 23.43 -2.80
C GLU A 89 -3.65 22.94 -4.24
N LEU A 90 -4.14 21.71 -4.42
CA LEU A 90 -4.46 21.14 -5.74
C LEU A 90 -5.56 21.91 -6.51
N ARG A 91 -6.34 22.78 -5.85
CA ARG A 91 -7.32 23.64 -6.55
C ARG A 91 -6.69 24.88 -7.16
N ARG A 92 -5.46 25.23 -6.78
CA ARG A 92 -4.74 26.38 -7.32
C ARG A 92 -4.24 26.05 -8.73
N LYS A 93 -4.29 27.03 -9.63
CA LYS A 93 -3.83 26.89 -11.01
C LYS A 93 -2.35 26.47 -11.03
N GLY A 94 -2.03 25.42 -11.78
CA GLY A 94 -0.66 24.93 -11.95
C GLY A 94 -0.19 23.94 -10.88
N MET A 95 -0.95 23.71 -9.82
CA MET A 95 -0.59 22.73 -8.80
C MET A 95 -0.84 21.29 -9.27
N THR A 96 0.11 20.39 -9.00
CA THR A 96 0.01 18.98 -9.37
C THR A 96 0.36 18.07 -8.19
N LYS A 97 -0.15 16.83 -8.20
CA LYS A 97 0.22 15.82 -7.19
C LYS A 97 1.71 15.53 -7.18
N MET A 98 2.38 15.65 -8.33
CA MET A 98 3.83 15.47 -8.44
C MET A 98 4.56 16.57 -7.69
N LEU A 99 4.17 17.84 -7.88
CA LEU A 99 4.80 18.97 -7.20
C LEU A 99 4.64 18.87 -5.68
N LEU A 100 3.41 18.62 -5.19
CA LEU A 100 3.17 18.44 -3.76
C LEU A 100 3.91 17.23 -3.17
N TRP A 101 4.08 16.16 -3.96
CA TRP A 101 4.90 15.04 -3.54
C TRP A 101 6.39 15.39 -3.48
N GLN A 102 6.91 16.19 -4.42
CA GLN A 102 8.30 16.64 -4.40
C GLN A 102 8.59 17.47 -3.15
N GLU A 103 7.74 18.44 -2.82
CA GLU A 103 7.85 19.26 -1.60
C GLU A 103 7.79 18.38 -0.32
N TYR A 104 6.83 17.46 -0.26
CA TYR A 104 6.71 16.48 0.81
C TYR A 104 7.95 15.58 0.93
N HIS A 105 8.49 15.12 -0.20
CA HIS A 105 9.67 14.25 -0.22
C HIS A 105 10.94 15.00 0.18
N GLU A 106 11.05 16.27 -0.20
CA GLU A 106 12.15 17.15 0.23
C GLU A 106 12.12 17.36 1.75
N GLN A 107 10.93 17.56 2.33
CA GLN A 107 10.75 17.76 3.76
C GLN A 107 11.05 16.51 4.60
N TYR A 108 10.58 15.33 4.17
CA TYR A 108 10.62 14.10 5.00
C TYR A 108 11.62 13.04 4.51
N GLN A 109 12.22 13.21 3.34
CA GLN A 109 13.30 12.38 2.78
C GLN A 109 13.05 10.87 2.93
N GLU A 110 13.87 10.16 3.70
CA GLU A 110 13.73 8.71 3.89
C GLU A 110 12.42 8.28 4.55
N GLN A 111 11.78 9.19 5.28
CA GLN A 111 10.47 8.98 5.93
C GLN A 111 9.31 9.31 4.99
N ALA A 112 9.57 9.88 3.82
CA ALA A 112 8.56 10.16 2.81
C ALA A 112 8.08 8.88 2.12
N TYR A 113 6.78 8.79 1.85
CA TYR A 113 6.24 7.80 0.92
C TYR A 113 6.75 8.04 -0.50
N ALA A 114 7.01 6.95 -1.24
CA ALA A 114 7.26 7.05 -2.68
C ALA A 114 6.00 7.55 -3.40
N TYR A 115 6.17 8.17 -4.57
CA TYR A 115 5.09 8.83 -5.31
C TYR A 115 3.84 7.96 -5.50
N THR A 116 4.01 6.69 -5.85
CA THR A 116 2.89 5.75 -6.04
C THR A 116 2.09 5.55 -4.74
N GLN A 117 2.77 5.36 -3.61
CA GLN A 117 2.12 5.19 -2.31
C GLN A 117 1.46 6.48 -1.85
N PHE A 118 2.11 7.63 -2.07
CA PHE A 118 1.53 8.94 -1.81
C PHE A 118 0.20 9.12 -2.56
N CYS A 119 0.17 8.83 -3.86
CA CYS A 119 -1.03 8.93 -4.67
C CYS A 119 -2.14 7.98 -4.23
N GLU A 120 -1.77 6.76 -3.81
CA GLU A 120 -2.68 5.75 -3.29
C GLU A 120 -3.33 6.23 -1.99
N HIS A 121 -2.53 6.68 -1.03
CA HIS A 121 -3.00 7.25 0.24
C HIS A 121 -3.90 8.46 0.03
N PHE A 122 -3.52 9.40 -0.84
CA PHE A 122 -4.34 10.57 -1.19
C PHE A 122 -5.69 10.14 -1.80
N THR A 123 -5.68 9.17 -2.71
CA THR A 123 -6.90 8.66 -3.36
C THR A 123 -7.82 7.98 -2.34
N ARG A 124 -7.25 7.20 -1.41
CA ARG A 124 -8.00 6.56 -0.33
C ARG A 124 -8.64 7.59 0.59
N TRP A 125 -7.89 8.62 0.98
CA TRP A 125 -8.40 9.75 1.75
C TRP A 125 -9.52 10.49 1.00
N LEU A 126 -9.34 10.77 -0.30
CA LEU A 126 -10.34 11.49 -1.09
C LEU A 126 -11.69 10.75 -1.15
N LYS A 127 -11.67 9.41 -1.17
CA LYS A 127 -12.88 8.58 -1.13
C LYS A 127 -13.66 8.74 0.18
N THR A 128 -12.99 9.01 1.31
CA THR A 128 -13.66 9.22 2.60
C THR A 128 -14.27 10.62 2.72
N GLN A 129 -13.90 11.56 1.84
CA GLN A 129 -14.42 12.94 1.84
C GLN A 129 -15.75 13.12 1.12
N LYS A 130 -16.28 12.07 0.46
CA LYS A 130 -17.54 12.17 -0.28
C LYS A 130 -18.72 12.39 0.65
N ARG A 131 -19.23 13.62 0.70
CA ARG A 131 -20.59 13.92 1.15
C ARG A 131 -21.49 13.94 -0.07
N SER A 132 -22.34 12.93 -0.24
CA SER A 132 -23.38 12.95 -1.28
C SER A 132 -24.61 13.70 -0.78
N MET A 133 -24.92 14.83 -1.40
CA MET A 133 -26.24 15.47 -1.29
C MET A 133 -27.00 15.21 -2.58
N ARG A 134 -28.21 14.66 -2.48
CA ARG A 134 -29.10 14.54 -3.63
C ARG A 134 -29.58 15.93 -4.02
N GLN A 135 -29.10 16.43 -5.16
CA GLN A 135 -29.61 17.67 -5.75
C GLN A 135 -30.83 17.34 -6.60
N LEU A 136 -31.94 18.05 -6.38
CA LEU A 136 -33.10 17.99 -7.27
C LEU A 136 -32.90 19.03 -8.37
N HIS A 137 -32.94 18.60 -9.63
CA HIS A 137 -32.87 19.48 -10.80
C HIS A 137 -34.20 19.42 -11.54
N VAL A 138 -34.98 20.49 -11.41
CA VAL A 138 -36.20 20.69 -12.21
C VAL A 138 -35.78 21.20 -13.59
N ALA A 139 -36.40 20.67 -14.65
CA ALA A 139 -36.09 21.08 -16.02
C ALA A 139 -36.37 22.58 -16.20
N GLY A 140 -35.38 23.33 -16.73
CA GLY A 140 -35.49 24.78 -16.95
C GLY A 140 -35.21 25.66 -15.73
N ASP A 141 -35.00 25.10 -14.54
CA ASP A 141 -34.76 25.88 -13.31
C ASP A 141 -33.31 26.38 -13.18
N LYS A 142 -32.34 25.66 -13.73
CA LYS A 142 -30.90 25.99 -13.64
C LYS A 142 -30.17 25.74 -14.96
N LEU A 143 -29.31 26.68 -15.33
CA LEU A 143 -28.34 26.56 -16.43
C LEU A 143 -26.93 26.48 -15.83
N PHE A 144 -26.15 25.50 -16.26
CA PHE A 144 -24.72 25.38 -15.92
C PHE A 144 -23.90 25.73 -17.15
N ILE A 145 -22.98 26.69 -17.00
CA ILE A 145 -22.05 27.12 -18.04
C ILE A 145 -20.66 26.69 -17.59
N ASP A 146 -20.00 25.84 -18.38
CA ASP A 146 -18.63 25.39 -18.10
C ASP A 146 -17.65 26.26 -18.88
N TYR A 147 -16.74 26.94 -18.21
CA TYR A 147 -15.80 27.85 -18.84
C TYR A 147 -14.44 27.15 -19.03
N CYS A 148 -13.81 27.34 -20.19
CA CYS A 148 -12.52 26.72 -20.55
C CYS A 148 -11.33 27.16 -19.66
N GLY A 149 -11.54 28.17 -18.80
CA GLY A 149 -10.54 28.68 -17.86
C GLY A 149 -9.88 29.97 -18.36
N PRO A 150 -8.87 29.93 -19.26
CA PRO A 150 -8.25 31.14 -19.79
C PRO A 150 -9.22 31.94 -20.67
N ARG A 151 -9.26 33.26 -20.46
CA ARG A 151 -9.99 34.18 -21.35
C ARG A 151 -9.23 34.34 -22.66
N LEU A 152 -9.97 34.38 -23.76
CA LEU A 152 -9.43 34.70 -25.09
C LEU A 152 -9.51 36.20 -25.34
N GLN A 153 -8.54 36.73 -26.07
CA GLN A 153 -8.59 38.11 -26.56
C GLN A 153 -9.36 38.15 -27.88
N VAL A 154 -10.41 38.94 -27.94
CA VAL A 154 -11.21 39.22 -29.14
C VAL A 154 -10.91 40.64 -29.58
N VAL A 155 -10.40 40.76 -30.81
CA VAL A 155 -10.05 42.06 -31.40
C VAL A 155 -11.23 42.54 -32.26
N ASN A 156 -11.68 43.76 -32.02
CA ASN A 156 -12.65 44.39 -32.91
C ASN A 156 -11.96 44.80 -34.22
N PRO A 157 -12.39 44.28 -35.39
CA PRO A 157 -11.71 44.54 -36.66
C PRO A 157 -11.79 46.01 -37.12
N ASP A 158 -12.83 46.75 -36.71
CA ASP A 158 -13.07 48.12 -37.16
C ASP A 158 -12.36 49.17 -36.29
N THR A 159 -12.10 48.83 -35.02
CA THR A 159 -11.54 49.79 -34.02
C THR A 159 -10.20 49.36 -33.44
N GLY A 160 -9.80 48.11 -33.59
CA GLY A 160 -8.59 47.54 -32.98
C GLY A 160 -8.68 47.31 -31.48
N GLU A 161 -9.82 47.60 -30.84
CA GLU A 161 -10.02 47.37 -29.40
C GLU A 161 -9.93 45.88 -29.06
N VAL A 162 -9.16 45.56 -28.01
CA VAL A 162 -9.02 44.20 -27.49
C VAL A 162 -9.93 44.00 -26.29
N ARG A 163 -10.74 42.95 -26.34
CA ARG A 163 -11.69 42.59 -25.28
C ARG A 163 -11.37 41.18 -24.80
N GLU A 164 -11.39 40.96 -23.49
CA GLU A 164 -11.33 39.60 -22.96
C GLU A 164 -12.71 38.94 -23.06
N ALA A 165 -12.77 37.77 -23.68
CA ALA A 165 -13.96 36.95 -23.79
C ALA A 165 -13.78 35.64 -23.02
N GLU A 166 -14.82 35.27 -22.29
CA GLU A 166 -14.92 33.97 -21.66
C GLU A 166 -15.48 32.96 -22.66
N VAL A 167 -14.75 31.87 -22.87
CA VAL A 167 -15.18 30.76 -23.73
C VAL A 167 -15.84 29.71 -22.85
N PHE A 168 -17.05 29.33 -23.22
CA PHE A 168 -17.85 28.28 -22.59
C PHE A 168 -18.33 27.27 -23.64
#